data_AF-A0AA51JRV8-F1
#
_entry.id   AF-A0AA51JRV8-F1
#
_cell.length_a   1.000
_cell.length_b   1.000
_cell.length_c   1.000
_cell.angle_alpha   90.00
_cell.angle_beta   90.00
_cell.angle_gamma   90.00
#
_symmetry.space_group_name_H-M   'P 1'
#
loop_
_entity.id
_entity.type
_entity.pdbx_description
1 polymer ?
#
loop_
_entity_poly.entity_id
_entity_poly.type
_entity_poly.pdbx_seq_one_letter_code
_entity_poly.pdbx_strand_id
1 'polypeptide(L)' 'VLKTKLVRARMDQAARTVRVATTMHRTFGRAQWAALRDIL' A
#
# COMPACT_ATOMS: atom_id res chain seq x y z
N VAL A 1 -0.80 2.70 -14.99
CA VAL A 1 -1.05 1.48 -14.19
C VAL A 1 0.29 0.85 -13.88
N LEU A 2 0.63 0.60 -12.61
CA LEU A 2 1.86 -0.09 -12.26
C LEU A 2 1.79 -1.54 -12.78
N LYS A 3 2.88 -2.00 -13.39
CA LYS A 3 2.90 -3.27 -14.15
C LYS A 3 2.60 -4.47 -13.26
N THR A 4 3.06 -4.41 -12.01
CA THR A 4 2.70 -5.38 -10.97
C THR A 4 1.49 -4.83 -10.21
N LYS A 5 0.41 -5.62 -10.12
CA LYS A 5 -0.82 -5.26 -9.39
C LYS A 5 -0.64 -5.16 -7.86
N LEU A 6 0.60 -5.06 -7.37
CA LEU A 6 0.96 -5.04 -5.96
C LEU A 6 0.60 -3.71 -5.30
N VAL A 7 0.64 -2.61 -6.05
CA VAL A 7 0.44 -1.27 -5.53
C VAL A 7 -0.45 -0.49 -6.48
N ARG A 8 -1.41 0.23 -5.91
CA ARG A 8 -2.17 1.27 -6.62
C ARG A 8 -1.64 2.63 -6.17
N ALA A 9 -0.94 3.32 -7.05
CA ALA A 9 -0.34 4.62 -6.75
C ALA A 9 -0.39 5.58 -7.95
N ARG A 10 -0.19 6.88 -7.68
CA ARG A 10 0.00 7.95 -8.67
C ARG A 10 1.27 8.72 -8.37
N MET A 11 2.03 9.05 -9.42
CA MET A 11 3.23 9.88 -9.30
C MET A 11 2.87 11.35 -9.52
N ASP A 12 3.29 12.19 -8.58
CA ASP A 12 3.32 13.64 -8.73
C ASP A 12 4.76 14.04 -9.08
N GLN A 13 4.99 14.29 -10.37
CA GLN A 13 6.35 14.55 -10.87
C GLN A 13 6.89 15.91 -10.45
N ALA A 14 6.02 16.94 -10.40
CA ALA A 14 6.41 18.29 -10.02
C ALA A 14 6.86 18.33 -8.55
N ALA A 15 6.11 17.65 -7.68
CA ALA A 15 6.47 17.51 -6.27
C ALA A 15 7.52 16.42 -6.01
N ARG A 16 7.93 15.63 -7.03
CA ARG A 16 8.80 14.44 -6.89
C ARG A 16 8.30 13.45 -5.82
N THR A 17 6.99 13.25 -5.72
CA THR A 17 6.38 12.34 -4.74
C THR A 17 5.49 11.28 -5.36
N VAL A 18 5.30 10.17 -4.65
CA VAL A 18 4.38 9.10 -5.05
C VAL A 18 3.29 8.96 -4.01
N ARG A 19 2.04 9.18 -4.42
CA ARG A 19 0.87 8.97 -3.59
C ARG A 19 0.38 7.53 -3.74
N VAL A 20 0.52 6.74 -2.68
CA VAL A 20 0.08 5.34 -2.64
C VAL A 20 -1.33 5.28 -2.06
N ALA A 21 -2.27 4.70 -2.82
CA ALA A 21 -3.66 4.53 -2.39
C ALA A 21 -3.88 3.18 -1.70
N THR A 22 -3.37 2.09 -2.29
CA THR A 22 -3.44 0.76 -1.69
C THR A 22 -2.18 -0.05 -1.99
N THR A 23 -1.81 -0.89 -1.05
CA THR A 23 -0.66 -1.80 -1.14
C THR A 23 -1.12 -3.21 -0.79
N MET A 24 -0.71 -4.20 -1.59
CA MET A 24 -0.92 -5.61 -1.31
C MET A 24 0.21 -6.13 -0.43
N HIS A 25 -0.11 -6.73 0.71
CA HIS A 25 0.85 -7.39 1.56
C HIS A 25 1.20 -8.76 0.98
N ARG A 26 2.46 -8.94 0.55
CA ARG A 26 2.96 -10.25 0.05
C ARG A 26 3.05 -11.30 1.15
N THR A 27 3.25 -10.85 2.38
CA THR A 27 3.27 -11.67 3.59
C THR A 27 2.37 -11.01 4.63
N PHE A 28 1.60 -11.83 5.34
CA PHE A 28 0.66 -11.38 6.36
C PHE A 28 0.92 -12.17 7.64
N GLY A 29 1.30 -11.47 8.70
CA GLY A 29 1.73 -12.06 9.96
C GLY A 29 1.07 -11.40 11.15
N ARG A 30 1.56 -11.73 12.35
CA ARG A 30 0.93 -11.35 13.62
C ARG A 30 0.77 -9.84 13.80
N ALA A 31 1.74 -9.05 13.34
CA ALA A 31 1.67 -7.59 13.40
C ALA A 31 0.51 -7.04 12.56
N GLN A 32 0.29 -7.60 11.36
CA GLN A 32 -0.81 -7.19 10.49
C GLN A 32 -2.17 -7.63 11.05
N TRP A 33 -2.26 -8.81 11.68
CA TRP A 33 -3.46 -9.22 12.41
C TRP A 33 -3.78 -8.30 13.59
N ALA A 34 -2.77 -7.89 14.35
CA ALA A 34 -2.96 -6.97 15.46
C ALA A 34 -3.47 -5.60 14.98
N ALA A 35 -2.89 -5.06 13.90
CA ALA A 35 -3.34 -3.81 13.29
C ALA A 35 -4.78 -3.92 12.75
N LEU A 36 -5.13 -5.03 12.12
CA LEU A 36 -6.49 -5.25 11.60
C LEU A 36 -7.53 -5.29 12.74
N ARG A 37 -7.21 -5.94 13.86
CA ARG A 37 -8.08 -5.98 15.05
C ARG A 37 -8.27 -4.62 15.71
N ASP A 38 -7.33 -3.71 15.57
CA ASP A 38 -7.45 -2.36 16.13
C ASP A 38 -8.37 -1.47 15.28
N ILE A 39 -8.47 -1.79 13.98
CA ILE A 39 -9.25 -1.03 12.99
C ILE A 39 -10.71 -1.52 12.89
N LEU A 40 -10.98 -2.79 13.21
CA LEU A 40 -12.29 -3.44 13.14
C LEU A 40 -12.91 -3.65 14.53
#